data_AF-A0A552ZPZ3-F1
#
_entry.id   AF-A0A552ZPZ3-F1
#
_cell.length_a   1.000
_cell.length_b   1.000
_cell.length_c   1.000
_cell.angle_alpha   90.00
_cell.angle_beta   90.00
_cell.angle_gamma   90.00
#
_symmetry.space_group_name_H-M   'P 1'
#
loop_
_entity.id
_entity.type
_entity.pdbx_description
1 polymer ?
#
loop_
_entity_poly.entity_id
_entity_poly.type
_entity_poly.pdbx_seq_one_letter_code
_entity_poly.pdbx_strand_id
1 'polypeptide(L)'
;MYVRIVEVREAVTALRDAVDAVLSCGLDRSTAAEVTELLDEVEAAGCRLPVARHRGLARLQVETTPQQMGAKNWKDVLAIRYRISGSEAHRRLTEAALLAPRQPVTGPPLPPALPATA
;
A
#
# COMPACT_ATOMS: atom_id res chain seq x y z
N MET A 1 -15.05 -11.25 2.55
CA MET A 1 -15.68 -9.97 2.89
C MET A 1 -15.25 -8.94 1.86
N TYR A 2 -16.13 -8.55 0.94
CA TYR A 2 -15.84 -7.47 -0.02
C TYR A 2 -16.02 -6.15 0.72
N VAL A 3 -14.93 -5.43 0.99
CA VAL A 3 -15.01 -4.06 1.53
C VAL A 3 -15.72 -3.20 0.49
N ARG A 4 -16.80 -2.52 0.86
CA ARG A 4 -17.53 -1.66 -0.07
C ARG A 4 -16.70 -0.39 -0.34
N ILE A 5 -16.82 0.16 -1.54
CA ILE A 5 -16.06 1.37 -1.96
C ILE A 5 -16.25 2.56 -0.99
N VAL A 6 -17.41 2.62 -0.32
CA VAL A 6 -17.74 3.63 0.71
C VAL A 6 -16.89 3.44 1.97
N GLU A 7 -16.74 2.21 2.45
CA GLU A 7 -15.93 1.86 3.62
C GLU A 7 -14.44 2.15 3.37
N VAL A 8 -13.95 1.93 2.14
CA VAL A 8 -12.58 2.31 1.76
C VAL A 8 -12.39 3.82 1.78
N ARG A 9 -13.39 4.60 1.30
CA ARG A 9 -13.30 6.05 1.25
C ARG A 9 -13.22 6.66 2.66
N GLU A 10 -14.08 6.21 3.56
CA GLU A 10 -14.08 6.66 4.96
C GLU A 10 -12.75 6.35 5.65
N ALA A 11 -12.24 5.12 5.49
CA ALA A 11 -10.94 4.73 6.05
C ALA A 11 -9.78 5.57 5.48
N VAL A 12 -9.80 5.88 4.19
CA VAL A 12 -8.78 6.74 3.54
C VAL A 12 -8.90 8.19 4.00
N THR A 13 -10.11 8.71 4.24
CA THR A 13 -10.29 10.04 4.85
C THR A 13 -9.69 10.08 6.25
N ALA A 14 -10.04 9.12 7.11
CA ALA A 14 -9.48 9.04 8.46
C ALA A 14 -7.94 8.93 8.47
N LEU A 15 -7.36 8.17 7.53
CA LEU A 15 -5.91 8.10 7.37
C LEU A 15 -5.30 9.45 7.01
N ARG A 16 -5.91 10.20 6.09
CA ARG A 16 -5.43 11.54 5.69
C ARG A 16 -5.51 12.51 6.85
N ASP A 17 -6.64 12.55 7.56
CA ASP A 17 -6.84 13.42 8.71
C ASP A 17 -5.81 13.12 9.81
N ALA A 18 -5.49 11.84 10.06
CA ALA A 18 -4.46 11.44 11.01
C ALA A 18 -3.05 11.89 10.57
N VAL A 19 -2.72 11.78 9.28
CA VAL A 19 -1.45 12.28 8.74
C VAL A 19 -1.36 13.79 8.89
N ASP A 20 -2.41 14.53 8.54
CA ASP A 20 -2.46 15.99 8.68
C ASP A 20 -2.33 16.41 10.14
N ALA A 21 -2.95 15.68 11.07
CA ALA A 21 -2.80 15.90 12.50
C ALA A 21 -1.34 15.74 12.96
N VAL A 22 -0.66 14.66 12.55
CA VAL A 22 0.76 14.43 12.88
C VAL A 22 1.65 15.53 12.29
N LEU A 23 1.41 15.94 11.03
CA LEU A 23 2.16 17.01 10.37
C LEU A 23 1.92 18.39 11.02
N SER A 24 0.81 18.58 11.73
CA SER A 24 0.50 19.81 12.47
C SER A 24 1.14 19.88 13.86
N CYS A 25 1.68 18.77 14.37
CA CYS A 25 2.35 18.73 15.68
C CYS A 25 3.68 19.49 15.63
N GLY A 26 3.82 20.51 16.49
CA GLY A 26 5.10 21.19 16.70
C GLY A 26 6.03 20.35 17.59
N LEU A 27 7.32 20.28 17.22
CA LEU A 27 8.35 19.54 17.96
C LEU A 27 9.26 20.43 18.82
N ASP A 28 9.02 21.74 18.84
CA ASP A 28 9.92 22.73 19.46
C ASP A 28 10.10 22.55 20.98
N ARG A 29 9.18 21.85 21.64
CA ARG A 29 9.21 21.55 23.08
C ARG A 29 9.38 20.07 23.37
N SER A 30 9.57 19.25 22.34
CA SER A 30 9.72 17.81 22.49
C SER A 30 11.13 17.47 22.92
N THR A 31 11.22 16.52 23.86
CA THR A 31 12.47 15.87 24.23
C THR A 31 12.91 14.90 23.13
N ALA A 32 14.18 14.51 23.15
CA ALA A 32 14.68 13.51 22.20
C ALA A 32 13.92 12.17 22.29
N ALA A 33 13.48 11.78 23.50
CA ALA A 33 12.70 10.56 23.70
C ALA A 33 11.33 10.62 23.01
N GLU A 34 10.61 11.74 23.16
CA GLU A 34 9.30 11.94 22.50
C GLU A 34 9.42 11.98 20.97
N VAL A 35 10.51 12.57 20.45
CA VAL A 35 10.79 12.55 19.01
C VAL A 35 11.09 11.13 18.52
N THR A 36 11.85 10.34 19.28
CA THR A 36 12.11 8.94 18.95
C THR A 36 10.83 8.11 18.94
N GLU A 37 9.97 8.25 19.95
CA GLU A 37 8.69 7.56 20.00
C GLU A 37 7.79 7.90 18.80
N LEU A 38 7.73 9.18 18.42
CA LEU A 38 7.02 9.61 17.22
C LEU A 38 7.57 8.93 15.95
N LEU A 39 8.90 8.87 15.80
CA LEU A 39 9.54 8.25 14.64
C LEU A 39 9.25 6.75 14.57
N ASP A 40 9.29 6.05 15.72
CA ASP A 40 9.00 4.63 15.80
C ASP A 40 7.55 4.32 15.41
N GLU A 41 6.59 5.12 15.88
CA GLU A 41 5.17 4.96 15.54
C GLU A 41 4.88 5.29 14.07
N VAL A 42 5.50 6.35 13.53
CA VAL A 42 5.39 6.70 12.11
C VAL A 42 5.98 5.61 11.22
N GLU A 43 7.12 5.03 11.59
CA GLU A 43 7.73 3.93 10.86
C GLU A 43 6.87 2.66 10.94
N ALA A 44 6.35 2.32 12.12
CA ALA A 44 5.46 1.18 12.31
C ALA A 44 4.19 1.31 11.46
N ALA A 45 3.59 2.51 11.41
CA ALA A 45 2.46 2.79 10.52
C ALA A 45 2.86 2.69 9.05
N GLY A 46 4.00 3.27 8.68
CA GLY A 46 4.57 3.28 7.34
C GLY A 46 4.79 1.87 6.78
N CYS A 47 5.32 0.97 7.59
CA CYS A 47 5.58 -0.43 7.24
C CYS A 47 4.29 -1.23 6.96
N ARG A 48 3.14 -0.81 7.50
CA ARG A 48 1.85 -1.50 7.31
C ARG A 48 1.11 -1.07 6.04
N LEU A 49 1.34 0.16 5.56
CA LEU A 49 0.69 0.70 4.36
C LEU A 49 0.97 -0.11 3.08
N PRO A 50 2.19 -0.65 2.83
CA PRO A 50 2.46 -1.56 1.71
C PRO A 50 1.49 -2.75 1.62
N VAL A 51 1.05 -3.33 2.74
CA VAL A 51 0.12 -4.47 2.73
C VAL A 51 -1.19 -4.11 2.03
N ALA A 52 -1.76 -2.95 2.33
CA ALA A 52 -2.96 -2.46 1.66
C ALA A 52 -2.73 -2.23 0.16
N ARG A 53 -1.54 -1.68 -0.20
CA ARG A 53 -1.14 -1.48 -1.60
C ARG A 53 -1.02 -2.80 -2.36
N HIS A 54 -0.37 -3.81 -1.78
CA HIS A 54 -0.19 -5.13 -2.40
C HIS A 54 -1.54 -5.79 -2.69
N ARG A 55 -2.46 -5.75 -1.71
CA ARG A 55 -3.83 -6.27 -1.88
C ARG A 55 -4.59 -5.54 -2.99
N GLY A 56 -4.53 -4.21 -3.01
CA GLY A 56 -5.15 -3.40 -4.05
C GLY A 56 -4.58 -3.68 -5.44
N LEU A 57 -3.25 -3.81 -5.55
CA LEU A 57 -2.57 -4.11 -6.81
C LEU A 57 -2.91 -5.51 -7.32
N ALA A 58 -2.90 -6.53 -6.45
CA ALA A 58 -3.28 -7.88 -6.82
C ALA A 58 -4.73 -7.96 -7.31
N ARG A 59 -5.66 -7.24 -6.65
CA ARG A 59 -7.05 -7.15 -7.11
C ARG A 59 -7.15 -6.46 -8.47
N LEU A 60 -6.46 -5.33 -8.64
CA LEU A 60 -6.45 -4.58 -9.90
C LEU A 60 -5.89 -5.44 -11.05
N GLN A 61 -4.84 -6.23 -10.81
CA GLN A 61 -4.25 -7.14 -11.80
C GLN A 61 -5.18 -8.24 -12.28
N VAL A 62 -6.21 -8.58 -11.48
CA VAL A 62 -7.25 -9.56 -11.85
C VAL A 62 -8.37 -8.90 -12.66
N GLU A 63 -8.69 -7.63 -12.36
CA GLU A 63 -9.82 -6.93 -12.97
C GLU A 63 -9.49 -6.27 -14.32
N THR A 64 -8.22 -5.94 -14.57
CA THR A 64 -7.81 -5.22 -15.78
C THR A 64 -6.44 -5.66 -16.26
N THR A 65 -6.09 -5.28 -17.49
CA THR A 65 -4.75 -5.40 -18.05
C THR A 65 -4.01 -4.04 -18.04
N PRO A 66 -2.67 -4.02 -18.13
CA PRO A 66 -1.92 -2.78 -18.32
C PRO A 66 -2.36 -1.98 -19.53
N GLN A 67 -2.72 -2.66 -20.62
CA GLN A 67 -3.12 -2.03 -21.88
C GLN A 67 -4.44 -1.28 -21.72
N GLN A 68 -5.40 -1.86 -20.99
CA GLN A 68 -6.65 -1.18 -20.61
C GLN A 68 -6.40 0.02 -19.69
N MET A 69 -5.30 0.01 -18.94
CA MET A 69 -4.83 1.13 -18.11
C MET A 69 -3.95 2.14 -18.89
N GLY A 70 -3.84 1.99 -20.22
CA GLY A 70 -3.10 2.91 -21.09
C GLY A 70 -1.57 2.74 -21.05
N ALA A 71 -1.05 1.59 -20.62
CA ALA A 71 0.38 1.34 -20.55
C ALA A 71 0.77 -0.01 -21.15
N LYS A 72 2.03 -0.14 -21.59
CA LYS A 72 2.53 -1.40 -22.18
C LYS A 72 2.75 -2.52 -21.17
N ASN A 73 2.97 -2.20 -19.89
CA ASN A 73 3.17 -3.15 -18.80
C ASN A 73 2.83 -2.50 -17.44
N TRP A 74 2.67 -3.32 -16.39
CA TRP A 74 2.34 -2.84 -15.05
C TRP A 74 3.38 -1.91 -14.44
N LYS A 75 4.67 -2.11 -14.74
CA LYS A 75 5.74 -1.23 -14.24
C LYS A 75 5.51 0.21 -14.73
N ASP A 76 5.12 0.37 -15.98
CA ASP A 76 4.83 1.70 -16.54
C ASP A 76 3.52 2.30 -15.99
N VAL A 77 2.49 1.47 -15.73
CA VAL A 77 1.28 1.93 -15.02
C VAL A 77 1.68 2.59 -13.69
N LEU A 78 2.51 1.91 -12.89
CA LEU A 78 2.91 2.37 -11.56
C LEU A 78 3.86 3.56 -11.65
N ALA A 79 4.88 3.50 -12.51
CA ALA A 79 5.86 4.56 -12.67
C ALA A 79 5.19 5.89 -13.09
N ILE A 80 4.26 5.83 -14.05
CA ILE A 80 3.55 7.02 -14.53
C ILE A 80 2.55 7.52 -13.47
N ARG A 81 1.70 6.64 -12.94
CA ARG A 81 0.61 7.03 -12.03
C ARG A 81 1.12 7.55 -10.69
N TYR A 82 2.20 6.98 -10.17
CA TYR A 82 2.76 7.35 -8.86
C TYR A 82 4.00 8.23 -8.98
N ARG A 83 4.47 8.54 -10.19
CA ARG A 83 5.69 9.32 -10.44
C ARG A 83 6.91 8.75 -9.71
N ILE A 84 7.07 7.44 -9.78
CA ILE A 84 8.18 6.70 -9.18
C ILE A 84 9.11 6.15 -10.26
N SER A 85 10.35 5.83 -9.87
CA SER A 85 11.29 5.19 -10.78
C SER A 85 10.78 3.82 -11.23
N GLY A 86 11.27 3.36 -12.39
CA GLY A 86 10.98 2.01 -12.87
C GLY A 86 11.46 0.91 -11.91
N SER A 87 12.57 1.13 -11.20
CA SER A 87 13.08 0.19 -10.19
C SER A 87 12.16 0.09 -8.99
N GLU A 88 11.64 1.23 -8.49
CA GLU A 88 10.69 1.26 -7.38
C GLU A 88 9.33 0.65 -7.78
N ALA A 89 8.87 0.92 -9.00
CA ALA A 89 7.67 0.28 -9.55
C ALA A 89 7.84 -1.24 -9.64
N HIS A 90 9.01 -1.71 -10.11
CA HIS A 90 9.32 -3.13 -10.18
C HIS A 90 9.38 -3.77 -8.78
N ARG A 91 10.06 -3.13 -7.81
CA ARG A 91 10.11 -3.60 -6.42
C ARG A 91 8.71 -3.81 -5.85
N ARG A 92 7.82 -2.81 -5.99
CA ARG A 92 6.43 -2.90 -5.50
C ARG A 92 5.61 -4.00 -6.17
N LEU A 93 5.87 -4.28 -7.45
CA LEU A 93 5.23 -5.38 -8.18
C LEU A 93 5.71 -6.74 -7.65
N THR A 94 7.01 -6.89 -7.43
CA THR A 94 7.60 -8.10 -6.86
C THR A 94 7.07 -8.36 -5.45
N GLU A 95 7.03 -7.33 -4.61
CA GLU A 95 6.45 -7.43 -3.27
C GLU A 95 4.97 -7.80 -3.31
N ALA A 96 4.18 -7.20 -4.21
CA ALA A 96 2.78 -7.57 -4.35
C ALA A 96 2.61 -9.04 -4.79
N ALA A 97 3.46 -9.54 -5.68
CA ALA A 97 3.40 -10.94 -6.10
C ALA A 97 3.75 -11.92 -4.96
N LEU A 98 4.65 -11.53 -4.05
CA LEU A 98 5.10 -12.37 -2.94
C LEU A 98 4.18 -12.29 -1.70
N LEU A 99 3.68 -11.08 -1.40
CA LEU A 99 3.06 -10.74 -0.12
C LEU A 99 1.55 -10.54 -0.21
N ALA A 100 0.98 -10.32 -1.40
CA ALA A 100 -0.48 -10.23 -1.52
C ALA A 100 -1.13 -11.63 -1.44
N PRO A 101 -2.38 -11.72 -0.93
CA PRO A 101 -3.21 -12.91 -1.09
C PRO A 101 -3.36 -13.28 -2.56
N ARG A 102 -3.09 -14.54 -2.88
CA ARG A 102 -3.11 -15.03 -4.26
C ARG A 102 -4.52 -15.44 -4.65
N GLN A 103 -4.93 -15.16 -5.88
CA GLN A 103 -6.23 -15.57 -6.39
C GLN A 103 -6.08 -16.89 -7.17
N PRO A 104 -6.72 -18.00 -6.76
CA PRO A 104 -6.73 -19.22 -7.55
C PRO A 104 -7.65 -19.08 -8.77
N VAL A 105 -7.48 -19.99 -9.74
CA VAL A 105 -8.37 -20.07 -10.92
C VAL A 105 -9.81 -20.42 -10.51
N THR A 106 -9.97 -21.23 -9.47
CA THR A 106 -11.26 -21.53 -8.83
C THR A 106 -11.07 -21.65 -7.31
N GLY A 107 -12.07 -21.23 -6.54
CA GLY A 107 -12.08 -21.37 -5.07
C GLY A 107 -11.69 -20.10 -4.29
N PRO A 108 -11.53 -20.21 -2.96
CA PRO A 108 -11.26 -19.07 -2.07
C PRO A 108 -9.82 -18.55 -2.22
N PRO A 109 -9.55 -17.27 -1.87
CA PRO A 109 -8.20 -16.70 -1.93
C PRO A 109 -7.17 -17.57 -1.20
N LEU A 110 -6.02 -17.78 -1.84
CA LEU A 110 -4.88 -18.51 -1.29
C LEU A 110 -3.98 -17.58 -0.46
N PRO A 111 -3.28 -18.12 0.55
CA PRO A 111 -2.33 -17.32 1.33
C PRO A 111 -1.20 -16.76 0.43
N PRO A 112 -0.55 -15.67 0.88
CA PRO A 112 0.65 -15.14 0.23
C PRO A 112 1.71 -16.21 -0.01
N ALA A 113 2.62 -15.96 -0.96
CA ALA A 113 3.73 -16.89 -1.23
C ALA A 113 4.72 -16.92 -0.05
N LEU A 114 4.90 -15.78 0.64
CA LEU A 114 5.70 -15.66 1.85
C LEU A 114 4.81 -15.21 3.03
N PRO A 115 3.99 -16.10 3.60
CA PRO A 115 2.98 -15.72 4.59
C PRO A 115 3.57 -15.26 5.93
N ALA A 116 4.81 -15.65 6.25
CA ALA A 116 5.48 -15.23 7.49
C ALA A 116 5.95 -13.76 7.48
N THR A 117 5.93 -13.12 6.31
CA THR A 117 6.43 -11.75 6.09
C THR A 117 5.39 -10.84 5.42
N ALA A 118 4.13 -11.27 5.37
CA ALA A 118 3.05 -10.62 4.65
C ALA A 118 2.14 -9.76 5.55
#